data_AF-A0A178XFW4-F1
#
_entry.id   AF-A0A178XFW4-F1
#
_cell.length_a   1.000
_cell.length_b   1.000
_cell.length_c   1.000
_cell.angle_alpha   90.00
_cell.angle_beta   90.00
_cell.angle_gamma   90.00
#
_symmetry.space_group_name_H-M   'P 1'
#
loop_
_entity.id
_entity.type
_entity.pdbx_description
1 polymer ?
#
loop_
_entity_poly.entity_id
_entity_poly.type
_entity_poly.pdbx_seq_one_letter_code
_entity_poly.pdbx_strand_id
1 'polypeptide(L)'
;MGKSKAPTPPDPKATAAAQTATNIGTAVANGYMGNVNQVTPDGSLTYSYAMQKWTDPLSGNVYELPVATATQKLSEVQQKIKNQNDAANLNLATLATSQSSRLNDLLGKPMDISKAPAAGDPTKLTLPQYQQFTSGPALQTSVGNAGNITRSYETDFDTSKYENALMARLNPQLQRDRAALETRLANQGLQPGSEAYNRAIDEANRTSNDARIAAVLNAGQEQTRLANLANQKASFENAAQAQAYGQALQNADFGNNARQQMHQNSQSATAANNALKDQNFNAEQARINAQNTARSNFLNEQYAQRNQPINEISALLSGAQVSNPNFVPTQGQSIQPVDYAGLVQQNYQNQMAAYNARQQAGEGLFNSLLGLLPKSDRRAKKNIEKVGRLKGHNLYEFHYKGEPADGPKHIGVMAQEVEKTRPDAVSRGPDGMRRVDYGRLFAAGKRLK
;
A
#
# COMPACT_ATOMS: atom_id res chain seq x y z
N MET A 1 -78.81 -46.17 59.74
CA MET A 1 -78.72 -44.94 58.92
C MET A 1 -77.71 -45.18 57.79
N GLY A 2 -78.03 -44.78 56.55
CA GLY A 2 -77.21 -45.03 55.36
C GLY A 2 -75.98 -44.11 55.25
N LYS A 3 -74.85 -44.64 54.77
CA LYS A 3 -73.58 -43.91 54.61
C LYS A 3 -73.69 -42.85 53.51
N SER A 4 -73.15 -41.65 53.74
CA SER A 4 -73.05 -40.58 52.74
C SER A 4 -72.11 -40.95 51.59
N LYS A 5 -72.51 -40.67 50.35
CA LYS A 5 -71.70 -40.92 49.13
C LYS A 5 -70.53 -39.94 49.02
N ALA A 6 -69.40 -40.41 48.51
CA ALA A 6 -68.20 -39.59 48.27
C ALA A 6 -68.42 -38.60 47.10
N PRO A 7 -67.72 -37.45 47.07
CA PRO A 7 -67.75 -36.51 45.94
C PRO A 7 -67.24 -37.16 44.65
N THR A 8 -67.84 -36.81 43.50
CA THR A 8 -67.41 -37.31 42.18
C THR A 8 -66.16 -36.55 41.70
N PRO A 9 -65.11 -37.24 41.20
CA PRO A 9 -63.95 -36.59 40.59
C PRO A 9 -64.32 -35.70 39.40
N PRO A 10 -63.64 -34.55 39.20
CA PRO A 10 -63.81 -33.74 37.99
C PRO A 10 -63.44 -34.55 36.74
N ASP A 11 -64.18 -34.34 35.65
CA ASP A 11 -63.84 -34.95 34.36
C ASP A 11 -62.52 -34.32 33.83
N PRO A 12 -61.46 -35.13 33.61
CA PRO A 12 -60.20 -34.64 33.08
C PRO A 12 -60.34 -33.97 31.71
N LYS A 13 -61.24 -34.46 30.84
CA LYS A 13 -61.44 -33.88 29.50
C LYS A 13 -62.10 -32.51 29.58
N ALA A 14 -63.14 -32.37 30.39
CA ALA A 14 -63.81 -31.09 30.62
C ALA A 14 -62.86 -30.07 31.27
N THR A 15 -62.02 -30.51 32.21
CA THR A 15 -61.06 -29.65 32.90
C THR A 15 -59.96 -29.16 31.96
N ALA A 16 -59.41 -30.04 31.13
CA ALA A 16 -58.41 -29.68 30.12
C ALA A 16 -58.98 -28.74 29.05
N ALA A 17 -60.22 -28.98 28.58
CA ALA A 17 -60.90 -28.12 27.62
C ALA A 17 -61.10 -26.68 28.17
N ALA A 18 -61.46 -26.55 29.45
CA ALA A 18 -61.62 -25.26 30.10
C ALA A 18 -60.28 -24.51 30.30
N GLN A 19 -59.19 -25.24 30.59
CA GLN A 19 -57.85 -24.66 30.62
C GLN A 19 -57.39 -24.19 29.23
N THR A 20 -57.63 -24.98 28.18
CA THR A 20 -57.36 -24.60 26.78
C THR A 20 -58.12 -23.33 26.40
N ALA A 21 -59.41 -23.24 26.72
CA ALA A 21 -60.20 -22.04 26.46
C ALA A 21 -59.63 -20.79 27.16
N THR A 22 -59.17 -20.96 28.41
CA THR A 22 -58.54 -19.87 29.19
C THR A 22 -57.22 -19.43 28.55
N ASN A 23 -56.36 -20.38 28.18
CA ASN A 23 -55.08 -20.11 27.53
C ASN A 23 -55.25 -19.40 26.19
N ILE A 24 -56.24 -19.80 25.39
CA ILE A 24 -56.58 -19.16 24.12
C ILE A 24 -57.04 -17.72 24.37
N GLY A 25 -57.95 -17.50 25.31
CA GLY A 25 -58.40 -16.15 25.67
C GLY A 25 -57.24 -15.24 26.09
N THR A 26 -56.31 -15.76 26.89
CA THR A 26 -55.10 -15.04 27.29
C THR A 26 -54.16 -14.76 26.12
N ALA A 27 -53.91 -15.73 25.24
CA ALA A 27 -53.05 -15.56 24.07
C ALA A 27 -53.62 -14.53 23.08
N VAL A 28 -54.94 -14.57 22.86
CA VAL A 28 -55.65 -13.59 22.04
C VAL A 28 -55.56 -12.20 22.65
N ALA A 29 -55.77 -12.07 23.97
CA ALA A 29 -55.63 -10.80 24.68
C ALA A 29 -54.19 -10.24 24.58
N ASN A 30 -53.17 -11.09 24.77
CA ASN A 30 -51.77 -10.71 24.60
C ASN A 30 -51.45 -10.27 23.16
N GLY A 31 -52.02 -10.95 22.17
CA GLY A 31 -51.92 -10.57 20.76
C GLY A 31 -52.48 -9.17 20.51
N TYR A 32 -53.67 -8.86 21.03
CA TYR A 32 -54.26 -7.51 20.92
C TYR A 32 -53.46 -6.44 21.67
N MET A 33 -52.89 -6.77 22.84
CA MET A 33 -52.07 -5.85 23.63
C MET A 33 -50.69 -5.58 23.03
N GLY A 34 -50.11 -6.54 22.31
CA GLY A 34 -48.82 -6.36 21.62
C GLY A 34 -48.94 -5.65 20.28
N ASN A 35 -50.08 -5.84 19.58
CA ASN A 35 -50.32 -5.35 18.23
C ASN A 35 -51.11 -4.04 18.22
N VAL A 36 -50.51 -2.99 18.82
CA VAL A 36 -51.11 -1.66 18.91
C VAL A 36 -50.75 -0.82 17.69
N ASN A 37 -51.74 -0.10 17.16
CA ASN A 37 -51.50 0.86 16.08
C ASN A 37 -50.60 2.00 16.57
N GLN A 38 -49.55 2.30 15.82
CA GLN A 38 -48.64 3.41 16.10
C GLN A 38 -48.79 4.48 15.04
N VAL A 39 -48.85 5.74 15.45
CA VAL A 39 -48.77 6.90 14.55
C VAL A 39 -47.64 7.77 15.06
N THR A 40 -46.64 7.98 14.21
CA THR A 40 -45.46 8.81 14.46
C THR A 40 -45.39 9.92 13.41
N PRO A 41 -44.53 10.94 13.61
CA PRO A 41 -44.27 11.94 12.57
C PRO A 41 -43.73 11.34 11.25
N ASP A 42 -43.08 10.17 11.35
CA ASP A 42 -42.44 9.49 10.22
C ASP A 42 -43.38 8.53 9.48
N GLY A 43 -44.54 8.22 10.05
CA GLY A 43 -45.52 7.34 9.41
C GLY A 43 -46.48 6.67 10.41
N SER A 44 -47.14 5.62 9.96
CA SER A 44 -48.00 4.80 10.79
C SER A 44 -47.72 3.31 10.61
N LEU A 45 -47.95 2.56 11.68
CA LEU A 45 -48.00 1.11 11.70
C LEU A 45 -49.40 0.72 12.18
N THR A 46 -50.18 0.06 11.33
CA THR A 46 -51.55 -0.35 11.66
C THR A 46 -51.69 -1.86 11.61
N TYR A 47 -52.41 -2.43 12.58
CA TYR A 47 -52.74 -3.84 12.66
C TYR A 47 -54.20 -4.04 12.26
N SER A 48 -54.44 -5.03 11.40
CA SER A 48 -55.77 -5.53 11.04
C SER A 48 -55.88 -7.00 11.40
N TYR A 49 -57.09 -7.48 11.70
CA TYR A 49 -57.31 -8.85 12.19
C TYR A 49 -58.27 -9.61 11.28
N ALA A 50 -57.86 -10.81 10.87
CA ALA A 50 -58.72 -11.76 10.18
C ALA A 50 -58.99 -12.97 11.09
N MET A 51 -60.25 -13.37 11.23
CA MET A 51 -60.62 -14.51 12.06
C MET A 51 -60.33 -15.83 11.33
N GLN A 52 -59.62 -16.73 11.99
CA GLN A 52 -59.40 -18.10 11.52
C GLN A 52 -59.96 -19.11 12.51
N LYS A 53 -60.65 -20.12 11.99
CA LYS A 53 -61.20 -21.20 12.82
C LYS A 53 -60.09 -22.18 13.20
N TRP A 54 -59.95 -22.42 14.48
CA TRP A 54 -59.07 -23.44 15.05
C TRP A 54 -59.90 -24.43 15.87
N THR A 55 -59.74 -25.72 15.64
CA THR A 55 -60.48 -26.76 16.37
C THR A 55 -59.57 -27.38 17.42
N ASP A 56 -60.02 -27.37 18.68
CA ASP A 56 -59.31 -28.03 19.77
C ASP A 56 -59.34 -29.56 19.56
N PRO A 57 -58.19 -30.21 19.38
CA PRO A 57 -58.12 -31.65 19.10
C PRO A 57 -58.59 -32.52 20.29
N LEU A 58 -58.64 -31.99 21.51
CA LEU A 58 -59.00 -32.75 22.70
C LEU A 58 -60.52 -32.69 23.00
N SER A 59 -61.13 -31.52 22.80
CA SER A 59 -62.55 -31.29 23.11
C SER A 59 -63.47 -31.27 21.88
N GLY A 60 -62.92 -31.08 20.68
CA GLY A 60 -63.69 -30.90 19.44
C GLY A 60 -64.32 -29.51 19.30
N ASN A 61 -64.08 -28.59 20.24
CA ASN A 61 -64.61 -27.23 20.18
C ASN A 61 -63.89 -26.41 19.11
N VAL A 62 -64.63 -25.57 18.38
CA VAL A 62 -64.08 -24.65 17.38
C VAL A 62 -63.98 -23.25 17.97
N TYR A 63 -62.78 -22.67 17.93
CA TYR A 63 -62.47 -21.31 18.36
C TYR A 63 -62.16 -20.44 17.14
N GLU A 64 -62.62 -19.19 17.14
CA GLU A 64 -62.24 -18.21 16.12
C GLU A 64 -61.09 -17.35 16.66
N LEU A 65 -59.91 -17.49 16.07
CA LEU A 65 -58.68 -16.83 16.49
C LEU A 65 -58.33 -15.69 15.53
N PRO A 66 -58.03 -14.48 16.03
CA PRO A 66 -57.61 -13.36 15.20
C PRO A 66 -56.15 -13.50 14.76
N VAL A 67 -55.89 -13.39 13.46
CA VAL A 67 -54.55 -13.31 12.87
C VAL A 67 -54.26 -11.86 12.50
N ALA A 68 -53.22 -11.28 13.08
CA ALA A 68 -52.85 -9.89 12.86
C ALA A 68 -52.01 -9.71 11.59
N THR A 69 -52.32 -8.69 10.79
CA THR A 69 -51.50 -8.20 9.68
C THR A 69 -51.04 -6.79 9.98
N ALA A 70 -49.72 -6.57 10.04
CA ALA A 70 -49.12 -5.26 10.24
C ALA A 70 -48.90 -4.55 8.90
N THR A 71 -49.44 -3.34 8.75
CA THR A 71 -49.28 -2.49 7.56
C THR A 71 -48.54 -1.23 7.96
N GLN A 72 -47.39 -0.97 7.34
CA GLN A 72 -46.61 0.23 7.57
C GLN A 72 -46.81 1.22 6.42
N LYS A 73 -47.03 2.49 6.76
CA LYS A 73 -47.17 3.59 5.80
C LYS A 73 -46.28 4.74 6.24
N LEU A 74 -45.34 5.16 5.39
CA LEU A 74 -44.52 6.34 5.65
C LEU A 74 -45.34 7.63 5.53
N SER A 75 -44.93 8.68 6.25
CA SER A 75 -45.45 10.03 6.03
C SER A 75 -45.11 10.52 4.62
N GLU A 76 -45.81 11.53 4.10
CA GLU A 76 -45.52 12.05 2.75
C GLU A 76 -44.07 12.53 2.61
N VAL A 77 -43.50 13.10 3.67
CA VAL A 77 -42.11 13.57 3.70
C VAL A 77 -41.15 12.38 3.73
N GLN A 78 -41.38 11.40 4.59
CA GLN A 78 -40.55 10.18 4.65
C GLN A 78 -40.65 9.36 3.36
N GLN A 79 -41.82 9.30 2.72
CA GLN A 79 -41.99 8.66 1.42
C GLN A 79 -41.20 9.38 0.33
N LYS A 80 -41.20 10.73 0.31
CA LYS A 80 -40.37 11.51 -0.61
C LYS A 80 -38.88 11.27 -0.36
N ILE A 81 -38.44 11.23 0.90
CA ILE A 81 -37.06 10.91 1.27
C ILE A 81 -36.69 9.49 0.81
N LYS A 82 -37.56 8.50 1.07
CA LYS A 82 -37.35 7.13 0.61
C LYS A 82 -37.27 7.05 -0.91
N ASN A 83 -38.19 7.69 -1.63
CA ASN A 83 -38.15 7.73 -3.09
C ASN A 83 -36.89 8.42 -3.60
N GLN A 84 -36.44 9.50 -2.96
CA GLN A 84 -35.20 10.20 -3.28
C GLN A 84 -33.98 9.31 -3.02
N ASN A 85 -33.97 8.57 -1.91
CA ASN A 85 -32.90 7.61 -1.57
C ASN A 85 -32.89 6.43 -2.54
N ASP A 86 -34.05 5.86 -2.87
CA ASP A 86 -34.17 4.78 -3.84
C ASP A 86 -33.74 5.25 -5.24
N ALA A 87 -34.10 6.48 -5.64
CA ALA A 87 -33.64 7.09 -6.87
C ALA A 87 -32.13 7.39 -6.86
N ALA A 88 -31.58 7.83 -5.72
CA ALA A 88 -30.14 8.04 -5.56
C ALA A 88 -29.38 6.70 -5.63
N ASN A 89 -29.88 5.66 -4.98
CA ASN A 89 -29.34 4.30 -5.05
C ASN A 89 -29.41 3.73 -6.46
N LEU A 90 -30.53 3.92 -7.16
CA LEU A 90 -30.70 3.50 -8.55
C LEU A 90 -29.75 4.27 -9.48
N ASN A 91 -29.60 5.58 -9.29
CA ASN A 91 -28.65 6.41 -10.04
C ASN A 91 -27.20 5.97 -9.76
N LEU A 92 -26.85 5.66 -8.52
CA LEU A 92 -25.53 5.15 -8.16
C LEU A 92 -25.27 3.77 -8.77
N ALA A 93 -26.24 2.86 -8.74
CA ALA A 93 -26.14 1.54 -9.38
C ALA A 93 -26.05 1.65 -10.92
N THR A 94 -26.80 2.57 -11.52
CA THR A 94 -26.76 2.88 -12.95
C THR A 94 -25.41 3.50 -13.33
N LEU A 95 -24.90 4.41 -12.50
CA LEU A 95 -23.56 4.98 -12.65
C LEU A 95 -22.51 3.88 -12.54
N ALA A 96 -22.59 3.00 -11.53
CA ALA A 96 -21.66 1.87 -11.37
C ALA A 96 -21.68 0.92 -12.59
N THR A 97 -22.86 0.65 -13.15
CA THR A 97 -23.01 -0.19 -14.36
C THR A 97 -22.44 0.52 -15.59
N SER A 98 -22.76 1.80 -15.79
CA SER A 98 -22.22 2.63 -16.88
C SER A 98 -20.69 2.74 -16.80
N GLN A 99 -20.15 2.99 -15.61
CA GLN A 99 -18.73 3.10 -15.35
C GLN A 99 -18.02 1.75 -15.51
N SER A 100 -18.62 0.65 -15.05
CA SER A 100 -18.12 -0.71 -15.27
C SER A 100 -18.07 -1.07 -16.75
N SER A 101 -19.11 -0.72 -17.52
CA SER A 101 -19.12 -0.90 -18.98
C SER A 101 -18.01 -0.09 -19.66
N ARG A 102 -17.85 1.19 -19.30
CA ARG A 102 -16.77 2.04 -19.81
C ARG A 102 -15.40 1.48 -19.47
N LEU A 103 -15.21 0.95 -18.26
CA LEU A 103 -13.97 0.31 -17.84
C LEU A 103 -13.70 -0.96 -18.65
N ASN A 104 -14.72 -1.79 -18.89
CA ASN A 104 -14.60 -2.99 -19.71
C ASN A 104 -14.25 -2.64 -21.17
N ASP A 105 -14.85 -1.59 -21.73
CA ASP A 105 -14.53 -1.09 -23.08
C ASP A 105 -13.10 -0.52 -23.16
N LEU A 106 -12.64 0.17 -22.11
CA LEU A 106 -11.30 0.72 -21.99
C LEU A 106 -10.24 -0.38 -21.83
N LEU A 107 -10.54 -1.45 -21.09
CA LEU A 107 -9.63 -2.58 -20.85
C LEU A 107 -9.63 -3.57 -22.02
N GLY A 108 -10.76 -3.72 -22.72
CA GLY A 108 -10.93 -4.61 -23.87
C GLY A 108 -10.25 -4.13 -25.16
N LYS A 109 -9.86 -2.86 -25.24
CA LYS A 109 -9.09 -2.31 -26.38
C LYS A 109 -7.60 -2.24 -26.03
N PRO A 110 -6.70 -2.71 -26.91
CA PRO A 110 -5.27 -2.48 -26.74
C PRO A 110 -4.97 -0.97 -26.80
N MET A 111 -3.89 -0.55 -26.13
CA MET A 111 -3.50 0.85 -26.10
C MET A 111 -3.09 1.31 -27.51
N ASP A 112 -3.68 2.41 -27.99
CA ASP A 112 -3.33 2.99 -29.29
C ASP A 112 -2.04 3.82 -29.17
N ILE A 113 -0.95 3.26 -29.66
CA ILE A 113 0.36 3.92 -29.75
C ILE A 113 0.69 4.41 -31.16
N SER A 114 -0.27 4.41 -32.08
CA SER A 114 -0.05 4.78 -33.49
C SER A 114 0.43 6.22 -33.66
N LYS A 115 0.06 7.11 -32.74
CA LYS A 115 0.50 8.51 -32.69
C LYS A 115 1.76 8.74 -31.84
N ALA A 116 2.31 7.69 -31.23
CA ALA A 116 3.51 7.82 -30.43
C ALA A 116 4.69 8.23 -31.32
N PRO A 117 5.51 9.22 -30.91
CA PRO A 117 6.73 9.57 -31.61
C PRO A 117 7.57 8.32 -31.89
N ALA A 118 8.16 8.21 -33.08
CA ALA A 118 9.01 7.07 -33.42
C ALA A 118 10.14 6.93 -32.40
N ALA A 119 10.48 5.68 -32.04
CA ALA A 119 11.65 5.43 -31.22
C ALA A 119 12.90 5.87 -31.98
N GLY A 120 13.87 6.43 -31.24
CA GLY A 120 15.17 6.74 -31.82
C GLY A 120 15.84 5.45 -32.29
N ASP A 121 16.43 5.49 -33.48
CA ASP A 121 17.05 4.33 -34.11
C ASP A 121 18.56 4.33 -33.83
N PRO A 122 19.06 3.48 -32.91
CA PRO A 122 20.47 3.45 -32.56
C PRO A 122 21.35 2.96 -33.71
N THR A 123 20.79 2.28 -34.72
CA THR A 123 21.57 1.81 -35.88
C THR A 123 22.02 2.97 -36.78
N LYS A 124 21.38 4.14 -36.66
CA LYS A 124 21.79 5.37 -37.34
C LYS A 124 22.98 6.04 -36.66
N LEU A 125 23.36 5.59 -35.47
CA LEU A 125 24.52 6.10 -34.74
C LEU A 125 25.79 5.40 -35.23
N THR A 126 26.49 6.03 -36.17
CA THR A 126 27.77 5.51 -36.70
C THR A 126 28.95 6.16 -35.99
N LEU A 127 29.92 5.35 -35.54
CA LEU A 127 31.15 5.87 -34.90
C LEU A 127 31.90 6.83 -35.83
N PRO A 128 32.42 7.96 -35.31
CA PRO A 128 33.23 8.89 -36.08
C PRO A 128 34.45 8.19 -36.71
N GLN A 129 34.60 8.32 -38.03
CA GLN A 129 35.80 7.89 -38.73
C GLN A 129 36.77 9.08 -38.81
N TYR A 130 37.82 9.09 -37.99
CA TYR A 130 38.75 10.22 -37.93
C TYR A 130 39.71 10.24 -39.12
N GLN A 131 40.02 11.43 -39.62
CA GLN A 131 41.14 11.65 -40.51
C GLN A 131 42.44 11.51 -39.73
N GLN A 132 43.40 10.78 -40.28
CA GLN A 132 44.72 10.61 -39.67
C GLN A 132 45.58 11.87 -39.88
N PHE A 133 46.41 12.20 -38.89
CA PHE A 133 47.41 13.25 -39.06
C PHE A 133 48.50 12.77 -40.03
N THR A 134 48.86 13.66 -40.96
CA THR A 134 49.94 13.39 -41.91
C THR A 134 51.30 13.44 -41.23
N SER A 135 52.26 12.66 -41.73
CA SER A 135 53.66 12.72 -41.31
C SER A 135 54.26 14.12 -41.51
N GLY A 136 55.36 14.41 -40.80
CA GLY A 136 56.05 15.71 -40.89
C GLY A 136 56.48 16.07 -42.32
N PRO A 137 56.67 17.37 -42.62
CA PRO A 137 57.03 17.81 -43.96
C PRO A 137 58.45 17.35 -44.30
N ALA A 138 58.67 16.97 -45.57
CA ALA A 138 60.01 16.70 -46.08
C ALA A 138 60.77 18.02 -46.26
N LEU A 139 61.62 18.37 -45.29
CA LEU A 139 62.44 19.58 -45.31
C LEU A 139 63.70 19.37 -46.15
N GLN A 140 64.09 20.41 -46.88
CA GLN A 140 65.37 20.44 -47.57
C GLN A 140 66.48 20.74 -46.57
N THR A 141 67.35 19.77 -46.31
CA THR A 141 68.44 19.87 -45.33
C THR A 141 69.81 20.12 -45.96
N SER A 142 69.84 20.29 -47.29
CA SER A 142 71.05 20.62 -48.04
C SER A 142 70.76 21.65 -49.12
N VAL A 143 71.74 22.47 -49.44
CA VAL A 143 71.72 23.37 -50.59
C VAL A 143 72.63 22.80 -51.67
N GLY A 144 72.27 23.01 -52.93
CA GLY A 144 73.06 22.55 -54.08
C GLY A 144 74.48 23.11 -54.09
N ASN A 145 75.37 22.47 -54.85
CA ASN A 145 76.76 22.93 -54.95
C ASN A 145 76.81 24.34 -55.58
N ALA A 146 77.27 25.33 -54.80
CA ALA A 146 77.42 26.71 -55.23
C ALA A 146 78.69 26.96 -56.10
N GLY A 147 79.41 25.90 -56.47
CA GLY A 147 80.66 25.95 -57.22
C GLY A 147 81.86 25.53 -56.38
N ASN A 148 83.05 25.53 -56.97
CA ASN A 148 84.29 25.23 -56.23
C ASN A 148 84.96 26.54 -55.80
N ILE A 149 85.42 26.59 -54.54
CA ILE A 149 86.17 27.73 -54.00
C ILE A 149 87.54 27.78 -54.69
N THR A 150 87.88 28.91 -55.32
CA THR A 150 89.20 29.16 -55.88
C THR A 150 90.19 29.39 -54.74
N ARG A 151 91.07 28.40 -54.49
CA ARG A 151 92.04 28.40 -53.37
C ARG A 151 93.45 28.84 -53.76
N SER A 152 93.69 29.00 -55.05
CA SER A 152 95.00 29.38 -55.62
C SER A 152 94.79 30.26 -56.84
N TYR A 153 95.77 31.11 -57.12
CA TYR A 153 95.84 31.93 -58.32
C TYR A 153 97.25 31.84 -58.90
N GLU A 154 97.38 32.09 -60.20
CA GLU A 154 98.67 32.04 -60.90
C GLU A 154 99.58 33.17 -60.41
N THR A 155 100.81 32.83 -60.04
CA THR A 155 101.84 33.77 -59.57
C THR A 155 103.08 33.77 -60.45
N ASP A 156 103.23 32.71 -61.26
CA ASP A 156 104.34 32.53 -62.19
C ASP A 156 103.86 32.87 -63.59
N PHE A 157 104.15 34.08 -64.04
CA PHE A 157 103.76 34.55 -65.36
C PHE A 157 105.00 34.61 -66.24
N ASP A 158 104.91 34.01 -67.43
CA ASP A 158 105.96 34.13 -68.44
C ASP A 158 106.03 35.57 -68.97
N THR A 159 106.92 36.37 -68.37
CA THR A 159 107.20 37.74 -68.78
C THR A 159 108.30 37.82 -69.84
N SER A 160 108.87 36.69 -70.27
CA SER A 160 109.93 36.68 -71.30
C SER A 160 109.43 37.28 -72.61
N LYS A 161 108.14 37.12 -72.93
CA LYS A 161 107.53 37.76 -74.10
C LYS A 161 107.52 39.29 -73.99
N TYR A 162 107.27 39.83 -72.80
CA TYR A 162 107.30 41.27 -72.54
C TYR A 162 108.73 41.81 -72.54
N GLU A 163 109.66 41.10 -71.87
CA GLU A 163 111.10 41.39 -71.88
C GLU A 163 111.64 41.39 -73.32
N ASN A 164 111.35 40.34 -74.10
CA ASN A 164 111.78 40.21 -75.49
C ASN A 164 111.19 41.29 -76.39
N ALA A 165 109.92 41.65 -76.20
CA ALA A 165 109.29 42.74 -76.96
C ALA A 165 109.93 44.11 -76.63
N LEU A 166 110.28 44.35 -75.37
CA LEU A 166 110.95 45.58 -74.93
C LEU A 166 112.40 45.64 -75.43
N MET A 167 113.15 44.54 -75.33
CA MET A 167 114.51 44.41 -75.82
C MET A 167 114.60 44.46 -77.34
N ALA A 168 113.64 43.87 -78.07
CA ALA A 168 113.58 43.99 -79.53
C ALA A 168 113.45 45.45 -80.00
N ARG A 169 112.83 46.31 -79.18
CA ARG A 169 112.74 47.76 -79.43
C ARG A 169 114.02 48.51 -79.04
N LEU A 170 114.67 48.12 -77.93
CA LEU A 170 115.88 48.77 -77.41
C LEU A 170 117.16 48.39 -78.17
N ASN A 171 117.28 47.14 -78.60
CA ASN A 171 118.49 46.57 -79.21
C ASN A 171 119.00 47.36 -80.44
N PRO A 172 118.15 47.75 -81.41
CA PRO A 172 118.61 48.51 -82.57
C PRO A 172 119.14 49.90 -82.21
N GLN A 173 118.63 50.50 -81.13
CA GLN A 173 119.11 51.80 -80.67
C GLN A 173 120.46 51.67 -79.95
N LEU A 174 120.57 50.71 -79.03
CA LEU A 174 121.83 50.42 -78.33
C LEU A 174 122.96 50.04 -79.30
N GLN A 175 122.64 49.29 -80.37
CA GLN A 175 123.60 48.96 -81.43
C GLN A 175 124.06 50.19 -82.22
N ARG A 176 123.14 51.11 -82.56
CA ARG A 176 123.49 52.37 -83.23
C ARG A 176 124.36 53.25 -82.35
N ASP A 177 124.04 53.35 -81.07
CA ASP A 177 124.80 54.15 -80.11
C ASP A 177 126.22 53.60 -79.92
N ARG A 178 126.36 52.27 -79.87
CA ARG A 178 127.67 51.59 -79.81
C ARG A 178 128.48 51.82 -81.09
N ALA A 179 127.90 51.62 -82.27
CA ALA A 179 128.61 51.85 -83.54
C ALA A 179 129.06 53.31 -83.70
N ALA A 180 128.24 54.26 -83.25
CA ALA A 180 128.59 55.68 -83.21
C ALA A 180 129.71 55.99 -82.20
N LEU A 181 129.77 55.28 -81.07
CA LEU A 181 130.86 55.40 -80.11
C LEU A 181 132.18 54.85 -80.68
N GLU A 182 132.16 53.65 -81.28
CA GLU A 182 133.34 53.03 -81.92
C GLU A 182 133.91 53.95 -83.02
N THR A 183 133.04 54.55 -83.83
CA THR A 183 133.43 55.54 -84.86
C THR A 183 134.08 56.79 -84.24
N ARG A 184 133.53 57.31 -83.13
CA ARG A 184 134.10 58.48 -82.43
C ARG A 184 135.46 58.19 -81.82
N LEU A 185 135.63 57.02 -81.20
CA LEU A 185 136.91 56.60 -80.61
C LEU A 185 138.00 56.43 -81.70
N ALA A 186 137.64 55.82 -82.84
CA ALA A 186 138.55 55.68 -83.98
C ALA A 186 138.98 57.04 -84.56
N ASN A 187 138.04 57.98 -84.73
CA ASN A 187 138.33 59.34 -85.20
C ASN A 187 139.21 60.15 -84.22
N GLN A 188 139.22 59.79 -82.94
CA GLN A 188 140.08 60.39 -81.91
C GLN A 188 141.47 59.73 -81.82
N GLY A 189 141.78 58.78 -82.71
CA GLY A 189 143.07 58.07 -82.74
C GLY A 189 143.22 56.99 -81.66
N LEU A 190 142.14 56.68 -80.92
CA LEU A 190 142.15 55.62 -79.92
C LEU A 190 141.93 54.27 -80.60
N GLN A 191 143.03 53.55 -80.83
CA GLN A 191 142.99 52.25 -81.48
C GLN A 191 142.46 51.14 -80.54
N PRO A 192 141.80 50.11 -81.11
CA PRO A 192 141.44 48.90 -80.38
C PRO A 192 142.66 48.30 -79.65
N GLY A 193 142.51 47.98 -78.36
CA GLY A 193 143.59 47.46 -77.52
C GLY A 193 144.26 48.50 -76.61
N SER A 194 143.97 49.79 -76.77
CA SER A 194 144.38 50.82 -75.80
C SER A 194 143.50 50.79 -74.54
N GLU A 195 144.08 51.13 -73.37
CA GLU A 195 143.32 51.14 -72.10
C GLU A 195 142.13 52.11 -72.12
N ALA A 196 142.27 53.25 -72.80
CA ALA A 196 141.21 54.24 -72.93
C ALA A 196 140.05 53.74 -73.84
N TYR A 197 140.35 53.04 -74.93
CA TYR A 197 139.34 52.39 -75.77
C TYR A 197 138.59 51.31 -75.00
N ASN A 198 139.31 50.43 -74.32
CA ASN A 198 138.72 49.36 -73.52
C ASN A 198 137.79 49.92 -72.45
N ARG A 199 138.21 50.98 -71.75
CA ARG A 199 137.38 51.65 -70.73
C ARG A 199 136.08 52.24 -71.31
N ALA A 200 136.15 52.92 -72.46
CA ALA A 200 134.98 53.52 -73.09
C ALA A 200 133.99 52.47 -73.63
N ILE A 201 134.51 51.36 -74.18
CA ILE A 201 133.68 50.24 -74.63
C ILE A 201 133.08 49.48 -73.43
N ASP A 202 133.84 49.29 -72.36
CA ASP A 202 133.34 48.68 -71.13
C ASP A 202 132.21 49.52 -70.51
N GLU A 203 132.33 50.84 -70.52
CA GLU A 203 131.27 51.75 -70.07
C GLU A 203 130.00 51.64 -70.93
N ALA A 204 130.13 51.56 -72.26
CA ALA A 204 128.98 51.35 -73.15
C ALA A 204 128.32 49.98 -72.96
N ASN A 205 129.11 48.93 -72.71
CA ASN A 205 128.59 47.60 -72.39
C ASN A 205 127.83 47.61 -71.05
N ARG A 206 128.30 48.36 -70.05
CA ARG A 206 127.57 48.56 -68.79
C ARG A 206 126.24 49.27 -69.01
N THR A 207 126.21 50.36 -69.76
CA THR A 207 124.96 51.08 -70.11
C THR A 207 123.96 50.18 -70.84
N SER A 208 124.43 49.35 -71.78
CA SER A 208 123.57 48.37 -72.47
C SER A 208 123.06 47.27 -71.52
N ASN A 209 123.89 46.84 -70.57
CA ASN A 209 123.50 45.86 -69.56
C ASN A 209 122.49 46.46 -68.57
N ASP A 210 122.65 47.73 -68.19
CA ASP A 210 121.72 48.45 -67.32
C ASP A 210 120.37 48.67 -68.00
N ALA A 211 120.36 48.96 -69.31
CA ALA A 211 119.13 49.03 -70.10
C ALA A 211 118.38 47.69 -70.13
N ARG A 212 119.12 46.57 -70.21
CA ARG A 212 118.55 45.22 -70.10
C ARG A 212 118.04 44.92 -68.70
N ILE A 213 118.79 45.29 -67.66
CA ILE A 213 118.35 45.16 -66.26
C ILE A 213 117.07 45.97 -66.03
N ALA A 214 116.98 47.20 -66.56
CA ALA A 214 115.77 48.01 -66.49
C ALA A 214 114.58 47.34 -67.20
N ALA A 215 114.79 46.68 -68.33
CA ALA A 215 113.76 45.92 -69.02
C ALA A 215 113.27 44.72 -68.19
N VAL A 216 114.18 43.97 -67.56
CA VAL A 216 113.85 42.86 -66.64
C VAL A 216 113.09 43.36 -65.40
N LEU A 217 113.50 44.49 -64.83
CA LEU A 217 112.82 45.09 -63.68
C LEU A 217 111.40 45.55 -64.04
N ASN A 218 111.19 46.12 -65.24
CA ASN A 218 109.85 46.45 -65.74
C ASN A 218 108.99 45.19 -65.96
N ALA A 219 109.58 44.10 -66.46
CA ALA A 219 108.91 42.80 -66.54
C ALA A 219 108.51 42.27 -65.14
N GLY A 220 109.34 42.43 -64.11
CA GLY A 220 108.97 42.07 -62.73
C GLY A 220 107.81 42.91 -62.15
N GLN A 221 107.74 44.19 -62.50
CA GLN A 221 106.58 45.02 -62.14
C GLN A 221 105.30 44.55 -62.85
N GLU A 222 105.41 44.14 -64.11
CA GLU A 222 104.29 43.58 -64.87
C GLU A 222 103.84 42.22 -64.32
N GLN A 223 104.77 41.36 -63.89
CA GLN A 223 104.46 40.12 -63.18
C GLN A 223 103.64 40.40 -61.92
N THR A 224 104.02 41.42 -61.15
CA THR A 224 103.28 41.85 -59.95
C THR A 224 101.86 42.33 -60.31
N ARG A 225 101.71 43.09 -61.40
CA ARG A 225 100.40 43.54 -61.90
C ARG A 225 99.50 42.36 -62.29
N LEU A 226 100.05 41.38 -63.00
CA LEU A 226 99.33 40.17 -63.41
C LEU A 226 98.95 39.30 -62.22
N ALA A 227 99.85 39.12 -61.25
CA ALA A 227 99.57 38.41 -60.01
C ALA A 227 98.45 39.10 -59.20
N ASN A 228 98.47 40.43 -59.11
CA ASN A 228 97.40 41.20 -58.47
C ASN A 228 96.06 41.05 -59.19
N LEU A 229 96.05 41.03 -60.53
CA LEU A 229 94.84 40.80 -61.31
C LEU A 229 94.30 39.37 -61.11
N ALA A 230 95.18 38.36 -61.10
CA ALA A 230 94.79 36.98 -60.83
C ALA A 230 94.22 36.81 -59.41
N ASN A 231 94.81 37.51 -58.42
CA ASN A 231 94.26 37.56 -57.06
C ASN A 231 92.88 38.23 -57.00
N GLN A 232 92.68 39.35 -57.70
CA GLN A 232 91.37 40.01 -57.80
C GLN A 232 90.31 39.11 -58.43
N LYS A 233 90.68 38.39 -59.51
CA LYS A 233 89.78 37.43 -60.16
C LYS A 233 89.39 36.30 -59.21
N ALA A 234 90.35 35.68 -58.54
CA ALA A 234 90.08 34.62 -57.56
C ALA A 234 89.20 35.12 -56.40
N SER A 235 89.44 36.35 -55.92
CA SER A 235 88.63 36.98 -54.88
C SER A 235 87.19 37.24 -55.34
N PHE A 236 87.01 37.72 -56.58
CA PHE A 236 85.69 37.93 -57.17
C PHE A 236 84.91 36.62 -57.35
N GLU A 237 85.56 35.56 -57.85
CA GLU A 237 84.96 34.24 -58.00
C GLU A 237 84.46 33.68 -56.66
N ASN A 238 85.28 33.79 -55.60
CA ASN A 238 84.90 33.37 -54.25
C ASN A 238 83.75 34.23 -53.68
N ALA A 239 83.76 35.54 -53.92
CA ALA A 239 82.68 36.43 -53.48
C ALA A 239 81.35 36.11 -54.17
N ALA A 240 81.38 35.88 -55.49
CA ALA A 240 80.21 35.47 -56.27
C ALA A 240 79.68 34.11 -55.80
N GLN A 241 80.56 33.15 -55.51
CA GLN A 241 80.17 31.86 -54.94
C GLN A 241 79.53 32.00 -53.55
N ALA A 242 80.10 32.82 -52.67
CA ALA A 242 79.53 33.07 -51.33
C ALA A 242 78.13 33.69 -51.43
N GLN A 243 77.92 34.61 -52.38
CA GLN A 243 76.61 35.17 -52.67
C GLN A 243 75.63 34.12 -53.20
N ALA A 244 76.05 33.27 -54.15
CA ALA A 244 75.22 32.19 -54.69
C ALA A 244 74.82 31.18 -53.60
N TYR A 245 75.75 30.80 -52.73
CA TYR A 245 75.47 29.94 -51.57
C TYR A 245 74.48 30.61 -50.61
N GLY A 246 74.67 31.89 -50.31
CA GLY A 246 73.75 32.66 -49.46
C GLY A 246 72.32 32.72 -50.03
N GLN A 247 72.17 32.94 -51.33
CA GLN A 247 70.88 32.91 -52.01
C GLN A 247 70.24 31.51 -52.00
N ALA A 248 71.04 30.46 -52.21
CA ALA A 248 70.56 29.08 -52.14
C ALA A 248 70.06 28.71 -50.74
N LEU A 249 70.74 29.17 -49.69
CA LEU A 249 70.31 28.99 -48.30
C LEU A 249 69.00 29.71 -48.01
N GLN A 250 68.88 30.99 -48.40
CA GLN A 250 67.63 31.76 -48.22
C GLN A 250 66.44 31.10 -48.92
N ASN A 251 66.64 30.58 -50.15
CA ASN A 251 65.60 29.87 -50.88
C ASN A 251 65.22 28.55 -50.19
N ALA A 252 66.19 27.80 -49.66
CA ALA A 252 65.94 26.57 -48.92
C ALA A 252 65.17 26.85 -47.61
N ASP A 253 65.55 27.90 -46.87
CA ASP A 253 64.89 28.31 -45.64
C ASP A 253 63.46 28.80 -45.89
N PHE A 254 63.25 29.61 -46.94
CA PHE A 254 61.91 30.02 -47.35
C PHE A 254 61.04 28.81 -47.69
N GLY A 255 61.57 27.89 -48.49
CA GLY A 255 60.86 26.66 -48.88
C GLY A 255 60.57 25.73 -47.70
N ASN A 256 61.46 25.67 -46.70
CA ASN A 256 61.26 24.90 -45.47
C ASN A 256 60.20 25.54 -44.57
N ASN A 257 60.27 26.85 -44.35
CA ASN A 257 59.29 27.59 -43.56
C ASN A 257 57.89 27.47 -44.17
N ALA A 258 57.76 27.63 -45.49
CA ALA A 258 56.48 27.47 -46.18
C ALA A 258 55.93 26.03 -46.04
N ARG A 259 56.78 25.01 -46.21
CA ARG A 259 56.40 23.59 -46.01
C ARG A 259 55.94 23.32 -44.57
N GLN A 260 56.63 23.90 -43.59
CA GLN A 260 56.28 23.76 -42.18
C GLN A 260 54.95 24.46 -41.86
N GLN A 261 54.72 25.66 -42.39
CA GLN A 261 53.46 26.37 -42.23
C GLN A 261 52.29 25.61 -42.87
N MET A 262 52.46 25.10 -44.09
CA MET A 262 51.42 24.28 -44.75
C MET A 262 51.11 23.02 -43.95
N HIS A 263 52.13 22.37 -43.38
CA HIS A 263 51.93 21.19 -42.53
C HIS A 263 51.16 21.54 -41.24
N GLN A 264 51.48 22.65 -40.57
CA GLN A 264 50.73 23.11 -39.40
C GLN A 264 49.27 23.41 -39.75
N ASN A 265 49.03 24.09 -40.88
CA ASN A 265 47.67 24.36 -41.38
C ASN A 265 46.90 23.07 -41.66
N SER A 266 47.53 22.08 -42.29
CA SER A 266 46.94 20.77 -42.57
C SER A 266 46.57 20.01 -41.29
N GLN A 267 47.45 20.02 -40.28
CA GLN A 267 47.17 19.41 -38.99
C GLN A 267 46.00 20.11 -38.27
N SER A 268 45.97 21.44 -38.29
CA SER A 268 44.86 22.22 -37.71
C SER A 268 43.52 21.90 -38.40
N ALA A 269 43.51 21.85 -39.74
CA ALA A 269 42.32 21.47 -40.50
C ALA A 269 41.86 20.03 -40.19
N THR A 270 42.80 19.09 -40.07
CA THR A 270 42.51 17.69 -39.70
C THR A 270 41.89 17.62 -38.30
N ALA A 271 42.47 18.33 -37.33
CA ALA A 271 41.94 18.40 -35.97
C ALA A 271 40.53 19.02 -35.93
N ALA A 272 40.30 20.12 -36.66
CA ALA A 272 38.99 20.75 -36.76
C ALA A 272 37.94 19.82 -37.41
N ASN A 273 38.30 19.13 -38.49
CA ASN A 273 37.42 18.16 -39.14
C ASN A 273 37.06 16.98 -38.22
N ASN A 274 38.02 16.50 -37.43
CA ASN A 274 37.77 15.45 -36.45
C ASN A 274 36.84 15.93 -35.33
N ALA A 275 37.05 17.15 -34.83
CA ALA A 275 36.17 17.77 -33.82
C ALA A 275 34.74 17.96 -34.35
N LEU A 276 34.56 18.34 -35.63
CA LEU A 276 33.23 18.44 -36.25
C LEU A 276 32.54 17.07 -36.36
N LYS A 277 33.29 15.99 -36.62
CA LYS A 277 32.74 14.63 -36.61
C LYS A 277 32.23 14.23 -35.22
N ASP A 278 32.97 14.61 -34.17
CA ASP A 278 32.52 14.39 -32.79
C ASP A 278 31.26 15.20 -32.46
N GLN A 279 31.21 16.46 -32.87
CA GLN A 279 30.01 17.30 -32.68
C GLN A 279 28.79 16.70 -33.38
N ASN A 280 28.94 16.22 -34.62
CA ASN A 280 27.87 15.59 -35.37
C ASN A 280 27.39 14.28 -34.69
N PHE A 281 28.32 13.45 -34.23
CA PHE A 281 27.98 12.24 -33.48
C PHE A 281 27.23 12.55 -32.18
N ASN A 282 27.72 13.53 -31.41
CA ASN A 282 27.07 13.97 -30.17
C ASN A 282 25.68 14.57 -30.42
N ALA A 283 25.52 15.34 -31.52
CA ALA A 283 24.23 15.90 -31.92
C ALA A 283 23.24 14.78 -32.30
N GLU A 284 23.68 13.77 -33.04
CA GLU A 284 22.84 12.63 -33.41
C GLU A 284 22.44 11.80 -32.18
N GLN A 285 23.38 11.55 -31.26
CA GLN A 285 23.10 10.90 -29.98
C GLN A 285 22.08 11.69 -29.14
N ALA A 286 22.24 13.01 -29.05
CA ALA A 286 21.30 13.88 -28.35
C ALA A 286 19.91 13.86 -29.00
N ARG A 287 19.83 13.82 -30.33
CA ARG A 287 18.57 13.72 -31.09
C ARG A 287 17.85 12.41 -30.79
N ILE A 288 18.56 11.28 -30.81
CA ILE A 288 18.01 9.96 -30.47
C ILE A 288 17.49 9.95 -29.03
N ASN A 289 18.26 10.52 -28.09
CA ASN A 289 17.84 10.63 -26.69
C ASN A 289 16.57 11.48 -26.55
N ALA A 290 16.50 12.63 -27.22
CA ALA A 290 15.32 13.49 -27.21
C ALA A 290 14.08 12.79 -27.79
N GLN A 291 14.23 12.02 -28.88
CA GLN A 291 13.15 11.21 -29.46
C GLN A 291 12.63 10.15 -28.47
N ASN A 292 13.55 9.45 -27.80
CA ASN A 292 13.20 8.45 -26.80
C ASN A 292 12.51 9.07 -25.57
N THR A 293 12.98 10.23 -25.11
CA THR A 293 12.33 10.98 -24.03
C THR A 293 10.93 11.43 -24.44
N ALA A 294 10.76 12.00 -25.64
CA ALA A 294 9.45 12.41 -26.14
C ALA A 294 8.46 11.24 -26.24
N ARG A 295 8.92 10.09 -26.75
CA ARG A 295 8.12 8.86 -26.79
C ARG A 295 7.76 8.37 -25.38
N SER A 296 8.71 8.36 -24.44
CA SER A 296 8.48 7.96 -23.06
C SER A 296 7.44 8.83 -22.37
N ASN A 297 7.53 10.16 -22.55
CA ASN A 297 6.55 11.12 -22.02
C ASN A 297 5.17 10.88 -22.63
N PHE A 298 5.07 10.69 -23.95
CA PHE A 298 3.81 10.38 -24.62
C PHE A 298 3.17 9.09 -24.05
N LEU A 299 3.96 8.03 -23.87
CA LEU A 299 3.46 6.78 -23.31
C LEU A 299 2.99 6.96 -21.86
N ASN A 300 3.75 7.67 -21.03
CA ASN A 300 3.35 7.98 -19.65
C ASN A 300 2.05 8.79 -19.58
N GLU A 301 1.88 9.78 -20.47
CA GLU A 301 0.62 10.53 -20.58
C GLU A 301 -0.55 9.63 -20.99
N GLN A 302 -0.35 8.72 -21.95
CA GLN A 302 -1.37 7.73 -22.34
C GLN A 302 -1.73 6.79 -21.19
N TYR A 303 -0.75 6.33 -20.41
CA TYR A 303 -1.00 5.55 -19.20
C TYR A 303 -1.77 6.34 -18.14
N ALA A 304 -1.43 7.62 -17.93
CA ALA A 304 -2.14 8.49 -16.99
C ALA A 304 -3.60 8.72 -17.42
N GLN A 305 -3.85 8.98 -18.70
CA GLN A 305 -5.21 9.10 -19.25
C GLN A 305 -6.03 7.83 -19.08
N ARG A 306 -5.40 6.65 -19.16
CA ARG A 306 -6.08 5.36 -18.92
C ARG A 306 -6.31 5.09 -17.43
N ASN A 307 -5.43 5.54 -16.54
CA ASN A 307 -5.53 5.31 -15.09
C ASN A 307 -6.47 6.29 -14.37
N GLN A 308 -6.66 7.52 -14.86
CA GLN A 308 -7.57 8.51 -14.27
C GLN A 308 -9.02 7.97 -14.12
N PRO A 309 -9.66 7.41 -15.16
CA PRO A 309 -10.99 6.82 -15.04
C PRO A 309 -11.06 5.68 -14.02
N ILE A 310 -10.01 4.86 -13.93
CA ILE A 310 -9.95 3.71 -13.00
C ILE A 310 -10.01 4.21 -11.54
N ASN A 311 -9.23 5.25 -11.23
CA ASN A 311 -9.18 5.84 -9.89
C ASN A 311 -10.47 6.58 -9.52
N GLU A 312 -11.06 7.33 -10.46
CA GLU A 312 -12.33 8.02 -10.26
C GLU A 312 -13.50 7.06 -9.98
N ILE A 313 -13.54 5.91 -10.68
CA ILE A 313 -14.55 4.87 -10.47
C ILE A 313 -14.41 4.23 -9.09
N SER A 314 -13.18 3.96 -8.65
CA SER A 314 -12.92 3.42 -7.31
C SER A 314 -13.34 4.39 -6.20
N ALA A 315 -13.22 5.69 -6.41
CA ALA A 315 -13.62 6.70 -5.43
C ALA A 315 -15.16 6.79 -5.31
N LEU A 316 -15.88 6.76 -6.43
CA LEU A 316 -17.34 6.91 -6.47
C LEU A 316 -18.11 5.72 -5.89
N LEU A 317 -17.60 4.49 -6.03
CA LEU A 317 -18.27 3.29 -5.49
C LEU A 317 -18.22 3.18 -3.95
N SER A 318 -17.39 3.98 -3.28
CA SER A 318 -17.23 3.93 -1.81
C SER A 318 -18.20 4.84 -1.03
N GLY A 319 -19.03 5.61 -1.72
CA GLY A 319 -19.84 6.67 -1.12
C GLY A 319 -21.19 6.25 -0.56
N ALA A 320 -21.24 6.11 0.77
CA ALA A 320 -22.35 6.34 1.70
C ALA A 320 -23.59 5.41 1.69
N GLN A 321 -23.81 4.75 2.82
CA GLN A 321 -25.04 4.02 3.16
C GLN A 321 -25.98 4.92 3.97
N VAL A 322 -27.23 5.08 3.52
CA VAL A 322 -28.27 5.85 4.22
C VAL A 322 -29.12 4.93 5.09
N SER A 323 -29.24 5.27 6.39
CA SER A 323 -30.00 4.49 7.38
C SER A 323 -31.50 4.72 7.23
N ASN A 324 -32.28 3.64 7.20
CA ASN A 324 -33.74 3.70 7.17
C ASN A 324 -34.34 3.85 8.59
N PRO A 325 -35.44 4.59 8.75
CA PRO A 325 -36.13 4.71 10.03
C PRO A 325 -36.76 3.37 10.46
N ASN A 326 -36.54 3.00 11.72
CA ASN A 326 -36.98 1.72 12.28
C ASN A 326 -38.19 1.91 13.21
N PHE A 327 -39.27 1.16 13.01
CA PHE A 327 -40.45 1.19 13.87
C PHE A 327 -40.31 0.10 14.94
N VAL A 328 -40.29 0.49 16.21
CA VAL A 328 -40.06 -0.43 17.33
C VAL A 328 -41.39 -1.10 17.73
N PRO A 329 -41.48 -2.44 17.79
CA PRO A 329 -42.67 -3.11 18.28
C PRO A 329 -42.92 -2.79 19.76
N THR A 330 -44.18 -2.48 20.09
CA THR A 330 -44.64 -2.21 21.45
C THR A 330 -44.51 -3.46 22.33
N GLN A 331 -43.65 -3.38 23.36
CA GLN A 331 -43.50 -4.42 24.38
C GLN A 331 -44.71 -4.38 25.34
N GLY A 332 -45.76 -5.14 25.02
CA GLY A 332 -46.94 -5.27 25.88
C GLY A 332 -46.67 -6.17 27.10
N GLN A 333 -47.22 -5.81 28.27
CA GLN A 333 -47.24 -6.71 29.42
C GLN A 333 -48.03 -7.98 29.10
N SER A 334 -47.44 -9.16 29.33
CA SER A 334 -48.13 -10.43 29.12
C SER A 334 -49.09 -10.73 30.28
N ILE A 335 -50.35 -10.91 29.95
CA ILE A 335 -51.33 -11.55 30.82
C ILE A 335 -50.93 -13.03 30.90
N GLN A 336 -50.73 -13.54 32.12
CA GLN A 336 -50.49 -14.96 32.36
C GLN A 336 -51.83 -15.72 32.41
N PRO A 337 -51.92 -16.93 31.85
CA PRO A 337 -53.15 -17.69 31.89
C PRO A 337 -53.48 -18.15 33.31
N VAL A 338 -54.78 -18.23 33.63
CA VAL A 338 -55.24 -18.77 34.92
C VAL A 338 -55.18 -20.30 34.86
N ASP A 339 -54.52 -20.93 35.85
CA ASP A 339 -54.46 -22.39 35.96
C ASP A 339 -55.80 -22.98 36.46
N TYR A 340 -56.75 -23.11 35.53
CA TYR A 340 -58.07 -23.65 35.80
C TYR A 340 -58.04 -25.09 36.32
N ALA A 341 -57.11 -25.91 35.83
CA ALA A 341 -56.98 -27.31 36.25
C ALA A 341 -56.51 -27.42 37.71
N GLY A 342 -55.54 -26.60 38.12
CA GLY A 342 -55.11 -26.51 39.51
C GLY A 342 -56.25 -26.10 40.46
N LEU A 343 -57.08 -25.14 40.05
CA LEU A 343 -58.19 -24.62 40.85
C LEU A 343 -59.31 -25.65 41.04
N VAL A 344 -59.68 -26.38 39.99
CA VAL A 344 -60.67 -27.47 40.04
C VAL A 344 -60.18 -28.64 40.89
N GLN A 345 -58.90 -29.01 40.76
CA GLN A 345 -58.29 -30.09 41.56
C GLN A 345 -58.20 -29.74 43.05
N GLN A 346 -57.84 -28.49 43.36
CA GLN A 346 -57.80 -27.98 44.74
C GLN A 346 -59.19 -27.96 45.39
N ASN A 347 -60.23 -27.57 44.66
CA ASN A 347 -61.61 -27.62 45.14
C ASN A 347 -62.07 -29.07 45.44
N TYR A 348 -61.72 -30.03 44.57
CA TYR A 348 -62.03 -31.44 44.81
C TYR A 348 -61.31 -32.01 46.05
N GLN A 349 -60.03 -31.66 46.25
CA GLN A 349 -59.29 -32.04 47.46
C GLN A 349 -59.93 -31.51 48.75
N ASN A 350 -60.39 -30.25 48.74
CA ASN A 350 -61.09 -29.65 49.88
C ASN A 350 -62.40 -30.39 50.21
N GLN A 351 -63.15 -30.80 49.20
CA GLN A 351 -64.38 -31.57 49.38
C GLN A 351 -64.11 -32.99 49.93
N MET A 352 -63.03 -33.64 49.49
CA MET A 352 -62.60 -34.94 50.01
C MET A 352 -62.09 -34.88 51.46
N ALA A 353 -61.36 -33.82 51.83
CA ALA A 353 -60.91 -33.59 53.20
C ALA A 353 -62.11 -33.41 54.16
N ALA A 354 -63.11 -32.63 53.76
CA ALA A 354 -64.35 -32.45 54.53
C ALA A 354 -65.16 -33.75 54.68
N TYR A 355 -65.14 -34.62 53.66
CA TYR A 355 -65.77 -35.94 53.73
C TYR A 355 -65.08 -36.87 54.75
N ASN A 356 -63.74 -36.94 54.73
CA ASN A 356 -62.97 -37.78 55.66
C ASN A 356 -63.13 -37.35 57.13
N ALA A 357 -63.18 -36.04 57.41
CA ALA A 357 -63.38 -35.51 58.75
C ALA A 357 -64.75 -35.90 59.36
N ARG A 358 -65.81 -35.94 58.53
CA ARG A 358 -67.15 -36.34 58.97
C ARG A 358 -67.26 -37.83 59.33
N GLN A 359 -66.41 -38.68 58.77
CA GLN A 359 -66.46 -40.13 59.00
C GLN A 359 -65.80 -40.54 60.34
N GLN A 360 -64.81 -39.79 60.82
CA GLN A 360 -64.12 -40.04 62.11
C GLN A 360 -64.87 -39.47 63.34
N ALA A 361 -65.76 -38.51 63.17
CA ALA A 361 -66.49 -37.87 64.28
C ALA A 361 -67.70 -38.68 64.83
N GLY A 362 -68.07 -39.81 64.21
CA GLY A 362 -69.28 -40.57 64.51
C GLY A 362 -69.21 -41.55 65.71
N GLU A 363 -68.02 -41.90 66.22
CA GLU A 363 -67.87 -42.92 67.29
C GLU A 363 -67.63 -42.33 68.70
N GLY A 364 -67.23 -41.06 68.84
CA GLY A 364 -66.83 -40.47 70.14
C GLY A 364 -67.94 -39.82 70.98
N LEU A 365 -69.08 -39.46 70.37
CA LEU A 365 -70.10 -38.61 71.02
C LEU A 365 -71.08 -39.41 71.91
N PHE A 366 -71.25 -40.70 71.67
CA PHE A 366 -72.29 -41.52 72.33
C PHE A 366 -71.90 -42.02 73.74
N ASN A 367 -70.61 -42.11 74.05
CA ASN A 367 -70.11 -42.57 75.36
C ASN A 367 -70.12 -41.49 76.46
N SER A 368 -70.43 -40.23 76.12
CA SER A 368 -70.36 -39.08 77.03
C SER A 368 -71.68 -38.77 77.78
N LEU A 369 -72.82 -39.34 77.37
CA LEU A 369 -74.15 -38.88 77.82
C LEU A 369 -74.74 -39.68 79.01
N LEU A 370 -74.11 -40.77 79.46
CA LEU A 370 -74.66 -41.67 80.50
C LEU A 370 -73.79 -41.82 81.78
N GLY A 371 -72.77 -40.97 81.98
CA GLY A 371 -71.85 -41.05 83.13
C GLY A 371 -72.21 -40.15 84.32
N LEU A 372 -72.27 -40.74 85.52
CA LEU A 372 -72.40 -40.13 86.88
C LEU A 372 -73.74 -39.48 87.30
N LEU A 373 -74.77 -40.31 87.55
CA LEU A 373 -75.93 -39.89 88.36
C LEU A 373 -75.73 -40.25 89.85
N PRO A 374 -75.66 -39.27 90.77
CA PRO A 374 -75.16 -39.47 92.13
C PRO A 374 -76.11 -40.20 93.10
N LYS A 375 -77.42 -40.28 92.82
CA LYS A 375 -78.40 -41.00 93.67
C LYS A 375 -79.31 -41.90 92.82
N SER A 376 -79.38 -43.20 93.11
CA SER A 376 -80.19 -44.16 92.31
C SER A 376 -81.33 -44.82 93.08
N ASP A 377 -81.44 -44.58 94.39
CA ASP A 377 -82.52 -45.07 95.25
C ASP A 377 -83.87 -44.43 94.88
N ARG A 378 -84.93 -45.24 94.73
CA ARG A 378 -86.30 -44.76 94.46
C ARG A 378 -86.79 -43.75 95.50
N ARG A 379 -86.37 -43.85 96.77
CA ARG A 379 -86.79 -42.92 97.84
C ARG A 379 -86.28 -41.51 97.63
N ALA A 380 -85.17 -41.34 96.92
CA ALA A 380 -84.60 -40.03 96.61
C ALA A 380 -85.24 -39.38 95.37
N LYS A 381 -86.14 -40.07 94.68
CA LYS A 381 -86.70 -39.67 93.38
C LYS A 381 -88.20 -39.40 93.48
N LYS A 382 -88.71 -38.51 92.62
CA LYS A 382 -90.13 -38.17 92.44
C LYS A 382 -90.47 -38.11 90.95
N ASN A 383 -91.76 -38.10 90.61
CA ASN A 383 -92.26 -38.08 89.22
C ASN A 383 -91.64 -39.18 88.34
N ILE A 384 -91.69 -40.43 88.81
CA ILE A 384 -90.97 -41.55 88.18
C ILE A 384 -91.86 -42.21 87.14
N GLU A 385 -91.48 -42.08 85.87
CA GLU A 385 -92.18 -42.71 84.73
C GLU A 385 -91.27 -43.67 83.99
N LYS A 386 -91.80 -44.84 83.63
CA LYS A 386 -91.02 -45.85 82.90
C LYS A 386 -90.96 -45.46 81.42
N VAL A 387 -89.76 -45.19 80.91
CA VAL A 387 -89.55 -44.74 79.53
C VAL A 387 -88.96 -45.82 78.62
N GLY A 388 -88.44 -46.91 79.18
CA GLY A 388 -87.92 -48.00 78.37
C GLY A 388 -87.23 -49.11 79.16
N ARG A 389 -86.49 -49.95 78.43
CA ARG A 389 -85.69 -51.04 79.00
C ARG A 389 -84.37 -51.15 78.25
N LEU A 390 -83.25 -51.23 78.98
CA LEU A 390 -81.90 -51.34 78.42
C LEU A 390 -81.15 -52.50 79.10
N LYS A 391 -80.55 -53.39 78.29
CA LYS A 391 -79.80 -54.58 78.72
C LYS A 391 -80.49 -55.34 79.87
N GLY A 392 -81.81 -55.53 79.74
CA GLY A 392 -82.58 -56.28 80.74
C GLY A 392 -83.05 -55.49 81.96
N HIS A 393 -82.67 -54.22 82.13
CA HIS A 393 -83.10 -53.36 83.25
C HIS A 393 -84.04 -52.24 82.77
N ASN A 394 -85.05 -51.89 83.58
CA ASN A 394 -85.98 -50.81 83.25
C ASN A 394 -85.29 -49.44 83.41
N LEU A 395 -85.55 -48.54 82.46
CA LEU A 395 -85.15 -47.14 82.52
C LEU A 395 -86.36 -46.28 82.83
N TYR A 396 -86.14 -45.30 83.69
CA TYR A 396 -87.14 -44.37 84.17
C TYR A 396 -86.67 -42.95 83.97
N GLU A 397 -87.59 -42.08 83.59
CA GLU A 397 -87.44 -40.64 83.68
C GLU A 397 -87.94 -40.17 85.05
N PHE A 398 -87.19 -39.29 85.72
CA PHE A 398 -87.50 -38.83 87.07
C PHE A 398 -86.85 -37.48 87.42
N HIS A 399 -87.28 -36.89 88.54
CA HIS A 399 -86.61 -35.77 89.23
C HIS A 399 -86.13 -36.19 90.61
N TYR A 400 -85.12 -35.51 91.18
CA TYR A 400 -84.72 -35.74 92.56
C TYR A 400 -85.63 -35.02 93.56
N LYS A 401 -85.81 -35.62 94.75
CA LYS A 401 -86.49 -34.95 95.86
C LYS A 401 -85.60 -33.83 96.39
N GLY A 402 -86.07 -32.60 96.20
CA GLY A 402 -85.33 -31.36 96.48
C GLY A 402 -85.25 -30.44 95.26
N GLU A 403 -85.39 -30.99 94.05
CA GLU A 403 -85.41 -30.19 92.82
C GLU A 403 -86.81 -29.60 92.56
N PRO A 404 -86.91 -28.39 91.99
CA PRO A 404 -88.20 -27.82 91.60
C PRO A 404 -88.84 -28.64 90.46
N ALA A 405 -90.18 -28.57 90.33
CA ALA A 405 -90.94 -29.47 89.44
C ALA A 405 -90.71 -29.21 87.94
N ASP A 406 -90.22 -28.02 87.59
CA ASP A 406 -89.81 -27.57 86.25
C ASP A 406 -88.31 -27.77 85.98
N GLY A 407 -87.58 -28.40 86.91
CA GLY A 407 -86.17 -28.75 86.73
C GLY A 407 -85.92 -29.81 85.64
N PRO A 408 -84.65 -30.04 85.25
CA PRO A 408 -84.31 -31.01 84.22
C PRO A 408 -84.71 -32.43 84.64
N LYS A 409 -85.32 -33.17 83.71
CA LYS A 409 -85.67 -34.58 83.87
C LYS A 409 -84.42 -35.45 83.69
N HIS A 410 -84.24 -36.45 84.55
CA HIS A 410 -83.12 -37.39 84.50
C HIS A 410 -83.60 -38.78 84.08
N ILE A 411 -82.84 -39.46 83.23
CA ILE A 411 -83.12 -40.84 82.84
C ILE A 411 -82.13 -41.79 83.52
N GLY A 412 -82.64 -42.80 84.22
CA GLY A 412 -81.80 -43.79 84.89
C GLY A 412 -82.58 -44.96 85.45
N VAL A 413 -81.89 -45.87 86.13
CA VAL A 413 -82.48 -47.09 86.71
C VAL A 413 -82.93 -46.87 88.15
N MET A 414 -83.79 -47.77 88.66
CA MET A 414 -84.17 -47.81 90.08
C MET A 414 -83.31 -48.82 90.82
N ALA A 415 -82.54 -48.38 91.82
CA ALA A 415 -81.59 -49.23 92.53
C ALA A 415 -82.25 -50.47 93.16
N GLN A 416 -83.49 -50.36 93.62
CA GLN A 416 -84.25 -51.49 94.19
C GLN A 416 -84.56 -52.58 93.17
N GLU A 417 -84.74 -52.22 91.89
CA GLU A 417 -84.96 -53.20 90.82
C GLU A 417 -83.66 -53.83 90.37
N VAL A 418 -82.60 -53.03 90.33
CA VAL A 418 -81.25 -53.50 89.99
C VAL A 418 -80.73 -54.45 91.07
N GLU A 419 -80.89 -54.14 92.36
CA GLU A 419 -80.39 -54.98 93.46
C GLU A 419 -80.96 -56.40 93.42
N LYS A 420 -82.19 -56.59 92.93
CA LYS A 420 -82.81 -57.93 92.78
C LYS A 420 -82.14 -58.80 91.72
N THR A 421 -81.52 -58.19 90.71
CA THR A 421 -81.01 -58.87 89.51
C THR A 421 -79.49 -58.82 89.40
N ARG A 422 -78.88 -57.73 89.87
CA ARG A 422 -77.44 -57.45 89.88
C ARG A 422 -77.07 -56.74 91.19
N PRO A 423 -77.07 -57.46 92.33
CA PRO A 423 -76.70 -56.88 93.62
C PRO A 423 -75.25 -56.38 93.63
N ASP A 424 -74.37 -56.96 92.82
CA ASP A 424 -72.96 -56.57 92.65
C ASP A 424 -72.77 -55.14 92.11
N ALA A 425 -73.79 -54.60 91.44
CA ALA A 425 -73.77 -53.25 90.89
C ALA A 425 -74.41 -52.21 91.83
N VAL A 426 -74.89 -52.61 93.02
CA VAL A 426 -75.56 -51.71 93.98
C VAL A 426 -74.78 -51.64 95.28
N SER A 427 -74.51 -50.42 95.75
CA SER A 427 -73.89 -50.16 97.05
C SER A 427 -74.78 -49.26 97.92
N ARG A 428 -74.58 -49.29 99.23
CA ARG A 428 -75.26 -48.41 100.19
C ARG A 428 -74.29 -47.39 100.74
N GLY A 429 -74.71 -46.12 100.71
CA GLY A 429 -73.94 -45.02 101.28
C GLY A 429 -74.11 -44.91 102.81
N PRO A 430 -73.32 -44.04 103.46
CA PRO A 430 -73.46 -43.72 104.89
C PRO A 430 -74.84 -43.15 105.25
N ASP A 431 -75.56 -42.61 104.26
CA ASP A 431 -76.92 -42.10 104.33
C ASP A 431 -78.00 -43.21 104.31
N GLY A 432 -77.61 -44.48 104.27
CA GLY A 432 -78.51 -45.62 104.19
C GLY A 432 -79.26 -45.73 102.85
N MET A 433 -78.89 -44.92 101.84
CA MET A 433 -79.50 -44.94 100.51
C MET A 433 -78.71 -45.79 99.51
N ARG A 434 -79.41 -46.41 98.56
CA ARG A 434 -78.80 -47.25 97.52
C ARG A 434 -78.30 -46.44 96.32
N ARG A 435 -77.14 -46.81 95.78
CA ARG A 435 -76.52 -46.20 94.60
C ARG A 435 -76.13 -47.30 93.61
N VAL A 436 -76.30 -47.04 92.31
CA VAL A 436 -76.03 -48.00 91.24
C VAL A 436 -74.80 -47.53 90.48
N ASP A 437 -73.83 -48.42 90.31
CA ASP A 437 -72.70 -48.21 89.41
C ASP A 437 -73.12 -48.57 87.98
N TYR A 438 -73.45 -47.55 87.17
CA TYR A 438 -73.86 -47.73 85.78
C TYR A 438 -72.75 -48.34 84.92
N GLY A 439 -71.49 -48.06 85.26
CA GLY A 439 -70.32 -48.63 84.62
C GLY A 439 -70.26 -50.14 84.82
N ARG A 440 -70.58 -50.66 86.01
CA ARG A 440 -70.68 -52.11 86.27
C ARG A 440 -71.98 -52.74 85.80
N LEU A 441 -73.09 -52.02 85.91
CA LEU A 441 -74.40 -52.53 85.49
C LEU A 441 -74.44 -52.77 83.97
N PHE A 442 -73.94 -51.81 83.19
CA PHE A 442 -73.95 -51.89 81.73
C PHE A 442 -72.58 -52.23 81.12
N ALA A 443 -71.55 -52.36 81.96
CA ALA A 443 -70.23 -52.94 81.72
C ALA A 443 -69.65 -52.61 80.35
N ALA A 444 -69.04 -51.43 80.25
CA ALA A 444 -68.01 -51.20 79.25
C ALA A 444 -66.68 -51.84 79.72
N GLY A 445 -66.60 -53.17 79.56
CA GLY A 445 -65.34 -53.90 79.41
C GLY A 445 -64.64 -54.41 80.67
N LYS A 446 -64.89 -55.67 81.05
CA LYS A 446 -63.83 -56.55 81.58
C LYS A 446 -63.60 -57.67 80.57
N ARG A 447 -62.44 -57.62 79.89
CA ARG A 447 -61.93 -58.71 79.05
C ARG A 447 -61.63 -59.91 79.94
N LEU A 448 -62.12 -61.07 79.55
CA LEU A 448 -61.49 -62.34 79.88
C LEU A 448 -60.15 -62.40 79.15
N LYS A 449 -59.06 -62.15 79.89
CA LYS A 449 -57.89 -63.01 80.00
C LYS A 449 -57.27 -62.77 81.36
#